data_AF-A0A7V9LC13-F1
#
_entry.id   AF-A0A7V9LC13-F1
#
_cell.length_a   1.000
_cell.length_b   1.000
_cell.length_c   1.000
_cell.angle_alpha   90.00
_cell.angle_beta   90.00
_cell.angle_gamma   90.00
#
_symmetry.space_group_name_H-M   'P 1'
#
loop_
_entity.id
_entity.type
_entity.pdbx_description
1 polymer ?
#
loop_
_entity_poly.entity_id
_entity_poly.type
_entity_poly.pdbx_seq_one_letter_code
_entity_poly.pdbx_strand_id
1 'polypeptide(L)'
;MSNDRDRGKLFEYAQKQKPSQPAFHGDCTVDGTDYEIRGWHREEQITLSLAPPRGDKNTFPPDVFRGALDPAPPAKPARKGAEPVVVPAWSGDIVSDEAAYTVRAFEKQGKSGVYFTLTFERIERPARDERKSSWDIPDDDD
;
A
#
# COMPACT_ATOMS: atom_id res chain seq x y z
N MET A 1 -14.24 7.79 10.47
CA MET A 1 -13.14 8.57 11.09
C MET A 1 -11.93 8.38 10.20
N SER A 2 -11.56 9.38 9.41
CA SER A 2 -10.36 9.29 8.56
C SER A 2 -9.15 9.23 9.49
N ASN A 3 -8.54 8.05 9.61
CA ASN A 3 -7.35 7.86 10.40
C ASN A 3 -6.22 8.66 9.75
N ASP A 4 -5.95 9.86 10.26
CA ASP A 4 -4.78 10.67 9.89
C ASP A 4 -3.43 9.97 10.19
N ARG A 5 -3.50 8.79 10.83
CA ARG A 5 -2.40 7.91 11.25
C ARG A 5 -1.91 6.96 10.16
N ASP A 6 -2.72 6.64 9.17
CA ASP A 6 -2.39 5.61 8.18
C ASP A 6 -1.61 6.21 7.01
N ARG A 7 -0.33 6.48 7.27
CA ARG A 7 0.56 7.22 6.37
C ARG A 7 1.95 6.60 6.31
N GLY A 8 2.66 6.89 5.22
CA GLY A 8 4.03 6.44 5.06
C GLY A 8 4.86 7.35 4.18
N LYS A 9 6.16 7.08 4.15
CA LYS A 9 7.11 7.75 3.25
C LYS A 9 7.94 6.69 2.54
N LEU A 10 8.15 6.92 1.26
CA LEU A 10 8.87 6.01 0.39
C LEU A 10 9.92 6.81 -0.37
N PHE A 11 11.18 6.56 -0.07
CA PHE A 11 12.33 7.29 -0.60
C PHE A 11 13.02 6.47 -1.68
N GLU A 12 13.43 7.13 -2.75
CA GLU A 12 14.25 6.51 -3.78
C GLU A 12 15.65 6.20 -3.25
N TYR A 13 16.15 5.00 -3.56
CA TYR A 13 17.55 4.70 -3.33
C TYR A 13 18.42 5.52 -4.29
N ALA A 14 19.34 6.30 -3.73
CA ALA A 14 20.26 7.15 -4.51
C ALA A 14 21.24 6.36 -5.41
N GLN A 15 21.33 5.03 -5.28
CA GLN A 15 22.23 4.18 -6.05
C GLN A 15 21.46 3.36 -7.09
N LYS A 16 22.11 3.06 -8.23
CA LYS A 16 21.55 2.16 -9.25
C LYS A 16 21.30 0.76 -8.67
N GLN A 17 20.03 0.44 -8.43
CA GLN A 17 19.61 -0.87 -7.95
C GLN A 17 19.44 -1.85 -9.11
N LYS A 18 19.67 -3.14 -8.87
CA LYS A 18 19.30 -4.19 -9.82
C LYS A 18 17.77 -4.31 -9.89
N PRO A 19 17.17 -4.82 -10.98
CA PRO A 19 15.71 -5.00 -11.07
C PRO A 19 15.10 -5.90 -9.97
N SER A 20 15.91 -6.78 -9.37
CA SER A 20 15.51 -7.62 -8.24
C SER A 20 15.54 -6.90 -6.89
N GLN A 21 16.22 -5.77 -6.79
CA GLN A 21 16.33 -4.96 -5.58
C GLN A 21 15.24 -3.87 -5.57
N PRO A 22 14.73 -3.53 -4.39
CA PRO A 22 13.75 -2.45 -4.27
C PRO A 22 14.39 -1.14 -4.73
N ALA A 23 13.68 -0.41 -5.59
CA ALA A 23 14.05 0.93 -6.02
C ALA A 23 13.77 1.97 -4.92
N PHE A 24 12.79 1.67 -4.06
CA PHE A 24 12.39 2.56 -2.98
C PHE A 24 12.33 1.85 -1.62
N HIS A 25 12.54 2.61 -0.55
CA HIS A 25 12.42 2.15 0.82
C HIS A 25 11.83 3.21 1.74
N GLY A 26 11.27 2.79 2.86
CA GLY A 26 10.90 3.69 3.94
C GLY A 26 10.06 3.00 4.99
N ASP A 27 9.24 3.80 5.65
CA ASP A 27 8.42 3.42 6.79
C ASP A 27 6.97 3.87 6.56
N CYS A 28 6.04 3.10 7.10
CA CYS A 28 4.64 3.47 7.15
C CYS A 28 3.97 2.92 8.39
N THR A 29 2.88 3.57 8.79
CA THR A 29 2.00 3.10 9.84
C THR A 29 0.65 2.77 9.22
N VAL A 30 0.10 1.61 9.55
CA VAL A 30 -1.24 1.15 9.12
C VAL A 30 -1.95 0.54 10.32
N ASP A 31 -3.17 1.01 10.62
CA ASP A 31 -3.94 0.65 11.81
C ASP A 31 -3.14 0.81 13.12
N GLY A 32 -2.27 1.84 13.17
CA GLY A 32 -1.40 2.11 14.31
C GLY A 32 -0.22 1.15 14.48
N THR A 33 0.01 0.25 13.52
CA THR A 33 1.16 -0.66 13.49
C THR A 33 2.20 -0.16 12.49
N ASP A 34 3.47 -0.12 12.91
CA ASP A 34 4.57 0.30 12.05
C ASP A 34 5.04 -0.84 11.14
N TYR A 35 5.41 -0.50 9.91
CA TYR A 35 5.92 -1.40 8.89
C TYR A 35 7.08 -0.75 8.12
N GLU A 36 8.04 -1.57 7.73
CA GLU A 36 9.02 -1.24 6.70
C GLU A 36 8.38 -1.44 5.32
N ILE A 37 8.37 -0.38 4.50
CA ILE A 37 7.85 -0.44 3.14
C ILE A 37 8.97 -0.47 2.11
N ARG A 38 8.83 -1.35 1.12
CA ARG A 38 9.75 -1.53 0.01
C ARG A 38 8.99 -1.42 -1.30
N GLY A 39 9.55 -0.68 -2.25
CA GLY A 39 8.95 -0.42 -3.55
C GLY A 39 9.86 -0.87 -4.69
N TRP A 40 9.29 -1.54 -5.69
CA TRP A 40 9.97 -1.87 -6.95
C TRP A 40 9.31 -1.12 -8.08
N HIS A 41 10.11 -0.34 -8.81
CA HIS A 41 9.64 0.30 -10.03
C HIS A 41 9.81 -0.69 -11.20
N ARG A 42 8.72 -1.05 -11.86
CA ARG A 42 8.72 -1.93 -13.03
C ARG A 42 7.88 -1.31 -14.12
N GLU A 43 8.55 -0.90 -15.20
CA GLU A 43 7.93 -0.34 -16.41
C GLU A 43 7.00 0.84 -16.10
N GLU A 44 5.71 0.58 -15.88
CA GLU A 44 4.65 1.54 -15.61
C GLU A 44 3.89 1.23 -14.31
N GLN A 45 4.49 0.47 -13.38
CA GLN A 45 3.90 0.18 -12.06
C GLN A 45 4.93 0.28 -10.94
N ILE A 46 4.43 0.60 -9.74
CA ILE A 46 5.18 0.47 -8.49
C ILE A 46 4.60 -0.69 -7.70
N THR A 47 5.36 -1.78 -7.57
CA THR A 47 4.99 -2.86 -6.64
C THR A 47 5.43 -2.48 -5.23
N LEU A 48 4.53 -2.54 -4.26
CA LEU A 48 4.79 -2.28 -2.85
C LEU A 48 4.73 -3.58 -2.03
N SER A 49 5.62 -3.67 -1.05
CA SER A 49 5.65 -4.72 -0.06
C SER A 49 5.87 -4.11 1.32
N LEU A 50 5.03 -4.47 2.29
CA LEU A 50 5.17 -4.06 3.68
C LEU A 50 5.56 -5.27 4.52
N ALA A 51 6.58 -5.11 5.35
CA ALA A 51 6.97 -6.11 6.33
C ALA A 51 7.04 -5.46 7.72
N PRO A 52 6.79 -6.21 8.80
CA PRO A 52 7.04 -5.73 10.15
C PRO A 52 8.46 -5.18 10.31
N PRO A 53 8.70 -4.21 11.20
CA PRO A 53 10.04 -3.77 11.52
C PRO A 53 10.88 -4.95 12.01
N ARG A 54 12.17 -4.94 11.68
CA ARG A 54 13.06 -6.03 12.08
C ARG A 54 13.25 -6.00 13.58
N GLY A 55 12.84 -7.08 14.26
CA GLY A 55 13.19 -7.32 15.65
C GLY A 55 14.68 -7.66 15.83
N ASP A 56 15.23 -8.42 14.88
CA ASP A 56 16.61 -8.91 14.92
C ASP A 56 17.33 -8.68 13.59
N LYS A 57 18.65 -8.46 13.65
CA LYS A 57 19.48 -8.18 12.44
C LYS A 57 19.62 -9.39 11.49
N ASN A 58 19.32 -10.60 11.96
CA ASN A 58 19.61 -11.84 11.23
C ASN A 58 18.40 -12.45 10.51
N THR A 59 17.19 -11.96 10.75
CA THR A 59 15.98 -12.54 10.15
C THR A 59 15.16 -11.43 9.50
N PHE A 60 14.89 -11.61 8.21
CA PHE A 60 13.98 -10.73 7.49
C PHE A 60 12.55 -11.20 7.78
N PRO A 61 11.69 -10.36 8.36
CA PRO A 61 10.30 -10.73 8.56
C PRO A 61 9.62 -10.93 7.20
N PRO A 62 8.63 -11.83 7.12
CA PRO A 62 7.87 -12.03 5.89
C PRO A 62 7.11 -10.76 5.53
N ASP A 63 6.92 -10.54 4.23
CA ASP A 63 6.04 -9.47 3.78
C ASP A 63 4.58 -9.82 4.11
N VAL A 64 3.89 -8.88 4.72
CA VAL A 64 2.49 -9.03 5.18
C VAL A 64 1.52 -8.45 4.18
N PHE A 65 1.80 -7.25 3.67
CA PHE A 65 1.01 -6.63 2.61
C PHE A 65 1.77 -6.58 1.30
N ARG A 66 1.07 -6.85 0.21
CA ARG A 66 1.61 -6.74 -1.15
C ARG A 66 0.58 -6.14 -2.09
N GLY A 67 1.03 -5.36 -3.05
CA GLY A 67 0.18 -4.85 -4.11
C GLY A 67 0.96 -4.07 -5.16
N ALA A 68 0.26 -3.70 -6.23
CA ALA A 68 0.81 -2.89 -7.29
C ALA A 68 0.04 -1.56 -7.36
N LEU A 69 0.78 -0.48 -7.60
CA LEU A 69 0.23 0.83 -7.86
C LEU A 69 0.40 1.15 -9.34
N ASP A 70 -0.71 1.52 -9.95
CA ASP A 70 -0.75 2.03 -11.32
C ASP A 70 -0.60 3.55 -11.31
N PRO A 71 -0.20 4.15 -12.44
CA PRO A 71 -0.16 5.60 -12.59
C PRO A 71 -1.57 6.14 -12.36
N ALA A 72 -1.70 7.06 -11.41
CA ALA A 72 -2.99 7.66 -11.13
C ALA A 72 -3.41 8.56 -12.31
N PRO A 73 -4.71 8.60 -12.65
CA PRO A 73 -5.20 9.43 -13.75
C PRO A 73 -4.85 10.91 -13.50
N PRO A 74 -4.45 11.65 -14.55
CA PRO A 74 -4.05 13.05 -14.40
C PRO A 74 -5.21 13.88 -13.84
N ALA A 75 -4.88 14.87 -13.01
CA ALA A 75 -5.85 15.83 -12.49
C ALA A 75 -6.66 16.43 -13.64
N LYS A 76 -7.99 16.43 -13.53
CA LYS A 76 -8.82 17.23 -14.45
C LYS A 76 -8.38 18.69 -14.32
N PRO A 77 -8.26 19.44 -15.44
CA PRO A 77 -7.82 20.84 -15.38
C PRO A 77 -8.73 21.62 -14.43
N ALA A 78 -8.11 22.28 -13.46
CA ALA A 78 -8.82 23.10 -12.49
C ALA A 78 -9.59 24.21 -13.22
N ARG A 79 -10.87 24.40 -12.85
CA ARG A 79 -11.61 25.59 -13.27
C ARG A 79 -10.88 26.83 -12.72
N LYS A 80 -10.74 27.89 -13.53
CA LYS A 80 -10.08 29.15 -13.14
C LYS A 80 -10.53 29.59 -11.73
N GLY A 81 -9.60 29.59 -10.77
CA GLY A 81 -9.85 30.00 -9.38
C GLY A 81 -9.97 28.87 -8.34
N ALA A 82 -9.86 27.60 -8.72
CA ALA A 82 -9.82 26.49 -7.75
C ALA A 82 -8.41 26.28 -7.18
N GLU A 83 -8.32 25.99 -5.88
CA GLU A 83 -7.08 25.63 -5.20
C GLU A 83 -6.38 24.44 -5.87
N PRO A 84 -5.04 24.35 -5.80
CA PRO A 84 -4.30 23.25 -6.40
C PRO A 84 -4.70 21.92 -5.72
N VAL A 85 -5.44 21.09 -6.46
CA VAL A 85 -5.79 19.74 -6.01
C VAL A 85 -4.52 18.91 -6.01
N VAL A 86 -4.08 18.48 -4.82
CA VAL A 86 -2.97 17.54 -4.68
C VAL A 86 -3.44 16.18 -5.21
N VAL A 87 -2.95 15.79 -6.38
CA VAL A 87 -3.26 14.50 -6.99
C VAL A 87 -2.17 13.49 -6.69
N PRO A 88 -2.52 12.22 -6.42
CA PRO A 88 -1.53 11.18 -6.34
C PRO A 88 -0.89 10.98 -7.71
N ALA A 89 0.39 10.61 -7.72
CA ALA A 89 1.10 10.15 -8.91
C ALA A 89 0.81 8.66 -9.17
N TRP A 90 0.63 7.88 -8.10
CA TRP A 90 0.34 6.45 -8.17
C TRP A 90 -0.80 6.08 -7.23
N SER A 91 -1.60 5.11 -7.63
CA SER A 91 -2.67 4.57 -6.79
C SER A 91 -2.94 3.11 -7.11
N GLY A 92 -3.33 2.35 -6.10
CA GLY A 92 -3.68 0.95 -6.24
C GLY A 92 -3.92 0.34 -4.87
N ASP A 93 -4.17 -0.96 -4.85
CA ASP A 93 -4.55 -1.65 -3.62
C ASP A 93 -3.42 -2.58 -3.15
N ILE A 94 -3.18 -2.60 -1.84
CA ILE A 94 -2.36 -3.61 -1.17
C ILE A 94 -3.25 -4.53 -0.35
N VAL A 95 -2.90 -5.81 -0.33
CA VAL A 95 -3.66 -6.86 0.35
C VAL A 95 -2.77 -7.68 1.26
N SER A 96 -3.33 -8.10 2.38
CA SER A 96 -2.83 -9.13 3.29
C SER A 96 -3.91 -10.18 3.51
N ASP A 97 -3.59 -11.22 4.28
CA ASP A 97 -4.56 -12.24 4.69
C ASP A 97 -5.72 -11.65 5.53
N GLU A 98 -5.45 -10.58 6.28
CA GLU A 98 -6.40 -10.01 7.25
C GLU A 98 -7.13 -8.75 6.74
N ALA A 99 -6.46 -7.92 5.94
CA ALA A 99 -6.96 -6.62 5.52
C ALA A 99 -6.49 -6.21 4.11
N ALA A 100 -7.20 -5.25 3.52
CA ALA A 100 -6.85 -4.63 2.25
C ALA A 100 -6.91 -3.10 2.38
N TYR A 101 -6.04 -2.39 1.67
CA TYR A 101 -5.94 -0.94 1.72
C TYR A 101 -5.74 -0.36 0.33
N THR A 102 -6.48 0.69 0.01
CA THR A 102 -6.17 1.54 -1.13
C THR A 102 -5.04 2.47 -0.74
N VAL A 103 -3.97 2.44 -1.51
CA VAL A 103 -2.78 3.26 -1.34
C VAL A 103 -2.78 4.36 -2.37
N ARG A 104 -2.51 5.58 -1.93
CA ARG A 104 -2.27 6.73 -2.80
C ARG A 104 -0.87 7.27 -2.52
N ALA A 105 -0.05 7.32 -3.56
CA ALA A 105 1.30 7.84 -3.50
C ALA A 105 1.38 9.21 -4.16
N PHE A 106 1.78 10.21 -3.39
CA PHE A 106 1.95 11.57 -3.85
C PHE A 106 3.43 11.84 -4.02
N GLU A 107 3.84 12.09 -5.26
CA GLU A 107 5.22 12.43 -5.57
C GLU A 107 5.58 13.78 -4.97
N LYS A 108 6.76 13.84 -4.35
CA LYS A 108 7.34 15.04 -3.77
C LYS A 108 8.81 15.11 -4.17
N GLN A 109 9.27 16.33 -4.46
CA GLN A 109 10.67 16.60 -4.70
C GLN A 109 11.37 16.97 -3.40
N GLY A 110 12.31 16.14 -2.95
CA GLY A 110 13.12 16.37 -1.77
C GLY A 110 14.51 16.90 -2.11
N LYS A 111 15.31 17.23 -1.09
CA LYS A 111 16.72 17.66 -1.26
C LYS A 111 17.62 16.56 -1.86
N SER A 112 17.27 15.29 -1.62
CA SER A 112 18.09 14.13 -1.98
C SER A 112 17.54 13.33 -3.16
N GLY A 113 16.46 13.78 -3.80
CA GLY A 113 15.79 13.07 -4.88
C GLY A 113 14.27 13.09 -4.74
N VAL A 114 13.61 12.25 -5.53
CA VAL A 114 12.16 12.06 -5.47
C VAL A 114 11.83 11.16 -4.27
N TYR A 115 10.75 11.51 -3.57
CA TYR A 115 10.14 10.64 -2.57
C TYR A 115 8.62 10.70 -2.68
N PHE A 116 7.95 9.67 -2.21
CA PHE A 116 6.50 9.61 -2.18
C PHE A 116 6.01 9.70 -0.74
N THR A 117 4.99 10.53 -0.51
CA THR A 117 4.16 10.41 0.69
C THR A 117 2.99 9.49 0.38
N LEU A 118 2.74 8.52 1.24
CA LEU A 118 1.71 7.50 1.07
C LEU A 118 0.58 7.75 2.05
N THR A 119 -0.65 7.52 1.60
CA THR A 119 -1.83 7.40 2.46
C THR A 119 -2.47 6.05 2.23
N PHE A 120 -2.89 5.40 3.31
CA PHE A 120 -3.55 4.10 3.27
C PHE A 120 -5.00 4.27 3.73
N GLU A 121 -5.95 3.84 2.90
CA GLU A 121 -7.37 3.87 3.22
C GLU A 121 -7.87 2.43 3.25
N ARG A 122 -8.41 2.01 4.40
CA ARG A 122 -8.87 0.63 4.57
C ARG A 122 -10.02 0.34 3.61
N ILE A 123 -9.87 -0.71 2.83
CA ILE A 123 -10.96 -1.25 2.02
C ILE A 123 -11.74 -2.13 2.98
N GLU A 124 -12.95 -1.72 3.32
CA GLU A 124 -13.90 -2.62 3.95
C GLU A 124 -14.08 -3.80 3.01
N ARG A 125 -13.50 -4.97 3.35
CA ARG A 125 -13.93 -6.22 2.73
C ARG A 125 -15.45 -6.22 2.86
N PRO A 126 -16.25 -6.41 1.79
CA PRO A 126 -17.60 -6.88 2.00
C PRO A 126 -17.43 -8.13 2.86
N ALA A 127 -18.10 -8.15 4.00
CA ALA A 127 -18.04 -9.25 4.96
C ALA A 127 -17.95 -10.54 4.17
N ARG A 128 -16.87 -11.31 4.41
CA ARG A 128 -16.72 -12.69 3.96
C ARG A 128 -18.12 -13.26 3.89
N ASP A 129 -18.62 -13.52 2.69
CA ASP A 129 -19.98 -13.96 2.47
C ASP A 129 -20.11 -15.23 3.30
N GLU A 130 -20.62 -15.09 4.53
CA GLU A 130 -21.16 -16.14 5.35
C GLU A 130 -22.46 -16.56 4.66
N ARG A 131 -22.35 -17.01 3.40
CA ARG A 131 -23.23 -18.03 2.89
C ARG A 131 -22.90 -19.29 3.67
N LYS A 132 -23.47 -19.28 4.88
CA LYS A 132 -24.22 -20.37 5.46
C LYS A 132 -23.68 -21.72 5.00
N SER A 133 -22.86 -22.32 5.86
CA SER A 133 -22.97 -23.73 6.19
C SER A 133 -24.43 -24.17 6.04
N SER A 134 -24.73 -24.85 4.95
CA SER A 134 -26.06 -25.37 4.64
C SER A 134 -25.90 -26.73 3.96
N TRP A 135 -25.04 -27.60 4.51
CA TRP A 135 -25.03 -29.04 4.22
C TRP A 135 -24.53 -29.84 5.42
N ASP A 136 -24.98 -29.47 6.62
CA ASP A 136 -25.07 -30.42 7.75
C ASP A 136 -26.56 -30.72 7.91
N ILE A 137 -27.05 -31.64 7.08
CA ILE A 137 -28.31 -32.33 7.35
C ILE A 137 -27.89 -33.65 7.97
N PRO A 138 -28.26 -33.93 9.24
CA PRO A 138 -27.97 -35.20 9.86
C PRO A 138 -28.69 -36.34 9.14
N ASP A 139 -27.95 -37.44 9.03
CA ASP A 139 -28.42 -38.79 8.71
C ASP A 139 -29.63 -39.12 9.61
N ASP A 140 -30.83 -39.18 9.03
CA ASP A 140 -32.03 -39.68 9.71
C ASP A 140 -32.26 -41.11 9.19
N ASP A 141 -31.86 -42.06 10.04
CA ASP A 141 -32.10 -43.50 9.96
C ASP A 141 -33.55 -43.76 10.39
N ASP A 142 -34.43 -44.15 9.45
CA ASP A 142 -35.61 -45.01 9.66
C ASP A 142 -36.05 -45.70 8.34
#